data_AF-A0A7C2L4A6-F1
#
_entry.id   AF-A0A7C2L4A6-F1
#
_cell.length_a   1.000
_cell.length_b   1.000
_cell.length_c   1.000
_cell.angle_alpha   90.00
_cell.angle_beta   90.00
_cell.angle_gamma   90.00
#
_symmetry.space_group_name_H-M   'P 1'
#
loop_
_entity.id
_entity.type
_entity.pdbx_description
1 polymer ?
#
loop_
_entity_poly.entity_id
_entity_poly.type
_entity_poly.pdbx_seq_one_letter_code
_entity_poly.pdbx_strand_id
1 'polypeptide(L)' 'MLDVGDQAPDVELLRADGRSVRLSDFWAQGPAVLVFLRHYG' A
#
# COMPACT_ATOMS: atom_id res chain seq x y z
N MET A 1 13.09 7.27 -9.44
CA MET A 1 11.94 8.11 -9.06
C MET A 1 10.70 7.41 -9.62
N LEU A 2 9.55 7.49 -8.94
CA LEU A 2 8.29 6.96 -9.47
C LEU A 2 7.50 8.13 -10.04
N ASP A 3 6.94 7.96 -11.23
CA ASP A 3 6.12 8.94 -11.93
C ASP A 3 4.68 8.44 -12.11
N VAL A 4 3.78 9.36 -12.47
CA VAL A 4 2.37 9.01 -12.74
C VAL A 4 2.29 8.10 -13.97
N GLY A 5 1.63 6.95 -13.82
CA GLY A 5 1.51 5.93 -14.85
C GLY A 5 2.44 4.73 -14.64
N ASP A 6 3.45 4.86 -13.77
CA ASP A 6 4.27 3.73 -13.36
C ASP A 6 3.45 2.71 -12.56
N GLN A 7 3.86 1.45 -12.64
CA GLN A 7 3.34 0.42 -11.74
C GLN A 7 3.73 0.76 -10.30
N ALA A 8 2.75 0.71 -9.39
CA ALA A 8 3.03 0.87 -7.97
C ALA A 8 3.99 -0.24 -7.50
N PRO A 9 4.99 0.06 -6.65
CA PRO A 9 5.89 -0.95 -6.10
C PRO A 9 5.11 -2.00 -5.30
N ASP A 10 5.34 -3.27 -5.56
CA ASP A 10 4.72 -4.34 -4.77
C ASP A 10 5.58 -4.71 -3.55
N VAL A 11 5.37 -3.99 -2.46
CA VAL A 11 6.07 -4.17 -1.18
C VAL A 11 5.27 -5.04 -0.22
N GLU A 12 5.96 -5.70 0.71
CA GLU A 12 5.34 -6.40 1.83
C GLU A 12 5.00 -5.41 2.95
N LEU A 13 3.78 -5.49 3.49
CA LEU A 13 3.23 -4.60 4.50
C LEU A 13 2.76 -5.41 5.72
N LEU A 14 3.01 -4.85 6.91
CA LEU A 14 2.43 -5.35 8.14
C LEU A 14 1.07 -4.68 8.39
N ARG A 15 0.01 -5.48 8.49
CA ARG A 15 -1.33 -4.98 8.85
C ARG A 15 -1.42 -4.73 10.36
N ALA A 16 -2.41 -3.93 10.74
CA ALA A 16 -2.69 -3.63 12.15
C ALA A 16 -3.07 -4.88 12.99
N ASP A 17 -3.52 -5.96 12.34
CA ASP A 17 -3.79 -7.26 12.98
C ASP A 17 -2.54 -8.16 13.09
N GLY A 18 -1.36 -7.66 12.69
CA GLY A 18 -0.08 -8.37 12.73
C GLY A 18 0.16 -9.31 11.54
N ARG A 19 -0.75 -9.39 10.57
CA ARG A 19 -0.56 -10.21 9.37
C ARG A 19 0.29 -9.49 8.33
N SER A 20 1.13 -10.25 7.63
CA SER A 20 1.84 -9.76 6.46
C SER A 20 0.98 -9.88 5.20
N VAL A 21 1.02 -8.87 4.33
CA VAL A 21 0.32 -8.82 3.03
C VAL A 21 1.20 -8.16 1.98
N ARG A 22 0.94 -8.43 0.70
CA ARG A 22 1.53 -7.67 -0.40
C ARG A 22 0.67 -6.45 -0.67
N LEU A 23 1.29 -5.32 -1.01
CA LEU A 23 0.55 -4.11 -1.39
C LEU A 23 -0.40 -4.43 -2.56
N SER A 24 -0.02 -5.35 -3.46
CA SER A 24 -0.85 -5.77 -4.57
C SER A 24 -2.12 -6.53 -4.25
N ASP A 25 -2.22 -7.13 -3.07
CA ASP A 25 -3.42 -7.84 -2.65
C ASP A 25 -4.63 -6.90 -2.54
N PHE A 26 -4.39 -5.59 -2.33
CA PHE A 26 -5.46 -4.60 -2.13
C PHE A 26 -6.19 -4.17 -3.40
N TRP A 27 -5.57 -4.30 -4.58
CA TRP A 27 -6.24 -3.93 -5.84
C TRP A 27 -6.94 -5.09 -6.55
N ALA A 28 -6.82 -6.31 -6.04
CA ALA A 28 -7.57 -7.46 -6.57
C ALA A 28 -9.09 -7.27 -6.49
N GLN A 29 -9.57 -6.40 -5.59
CA GLN A 29 -10.99 -6.13 -5.35
C GLN A 29 -11.48 -4.82 -5.96
N GLY A 30 -10.59 -4.01 -6.54
CA GLY A 30 -10.90 -2.70 -7.11
C GLY A 30 -9.77 -1.69 -6.89
N PRO A 31 -9.89 -0.45 -7.40
CA PRO A 31 -8.86 0.57 -7.22
C PRO A 31 -8.55 0.83 -5.74
N ALA A 32 -7.27 0.93 -5.41
CA ALA A 32 -6.79 1.23 -4.07
C ALA A 32 -6.22 2.65 -3.98
N VAL A 33 -6.45 3.33 -2.85
CA VAL A 33 -5.84 4.62 -2.53
C VAL A 33 -4.94 4.43 -1.30
N LEU A 34 -3.66 4.77 -1.44
CA LEU A 34 -2.68 4.72 -0.36
C LEU A 34 -2.48 6.12 0.23
N VAL A 35 -2.73 6.26 1.52
CA VAL A 35 -2.56 7.53 2.25
C VAL A 35 -1.45 7.39 3.30
N PHE A 36 -0.44 8.23 3.22
CA PHE A 36 0.63 8.31 4.23
C PHE A 36 0.23 9.32 5.30
N LEU A 37 -0.09 8.82 6.49
CA LEU A 37 -0.39 9.66 7.65
C LEU A 37 0.84 9.79 8.53
N ARG A 38 1.07 10.99 9.05
CA ARG A 38 2.07 11.24 10.09
C ARG A 38 1.35 11.39 11.43
N HIS A 39 1.69 10.55 12.40
CA HIS A 39 1.27 10.76 13.78
C HIS A 39 2.06 11.94 14.37
N TYR A 40 1.35 12.90 14.95
CA TYR A 40 1.92 13.90 15.86
C TYR A 40 1.49 13.48 17.25
N GLY A 41 2.47 13.21 18.12
CA GLY A 41 2.33 12.59 19.45
C GLY A 41 1.17 13.10 20.29
#